data_AF-A0A2J8U6X1-F1
#
_entry.id   AF-A0A2J8U6X1-F1
#
_cell.length_a   1.000
_cell.length_b   1.000
_cell.length_c   1.000
_cell.angle_alpha   90.00
_cell.angle_beta   90.00
_cell.angle_gamma   90.00
#
_symmetry.space_group_name_H-M   'P 1'
#
loop_
_entity.id
_entity.type
_entity.pdbx_description
1 polymer ?
#
loop_
_entity_poly.entity_id
_entity_poly.type
_entity_poly.pdbx_seq_one_letter_code
_entity_poly.pdbx_strand_id
1 'polypeptide(L)'
;MSKTMAMNLLEDWCRGMEVDIHRSLLVTGIPEDCGQAEIEETLNGVLAPLGPYRVLNKIFVREENVKAALIENPERFDLGDHPY
;
A
#
# COMPACT_ATOMS: atom_id res chain seq x y z
N MET A 1 -12.71 -1.89 5.85
CA MET A 1 -12.80 -1.08 4.64
C MET A 1 -13.52 -1.86 3.58
N SER A 2 -14.57 -1.32 2.96
CA SER A 2 -15.12 -1.95 1.75
C SER A 2 -14.10 -1.84 0.62
N LYS A 3 -13.93 -2.91 -0.17
CA LYS A 3 -13.00 -2.95 -1.31
C LYS A 3 -13.14 -1.74 -2.24
N THR A 4 -14.37 -1.26 -2.44
CA THR A 4 -14.67 -0.06 -3.23
C THR A 4 -14.02 1.20 -2.66
N MET A 5 -14.02 1.38 -1.32
CA MET A 5 -13.39 2.54 -0.69
C MET A 5 -11.86 2.48 -0.80
N ALA A 6 -11.30 1.27 -0.67
CA ALA A 6 -9.86 1.05 -0.87
C ALA A 6 -9.46 1.38 -2.32
N MET A 7 -10.23 0.93 -3.31
CA MET A 7 -9.96 1.21 -4.72
C MET A 7 -10.08 2.71 -5.04
N ASN A 8 -11.12 3.40 -4.54
CA ASN A 8 -11.25 4.86 -4.74
C ASN A 8 -10.08 5.63 -4.14
N LEU A 9 -9.61 5.24 -2.94
CA LEU A 9 -8.49 5.89 -2.29
C LEU A 9 -7.17 5.66 -3.04
N LEU A 10 -6.97 4.43 -3.54
CA LEU A 10 -5.83 4.10 -4.39
C LEU A 10 -5.84 4.94 -5.67
N GLU A 11 -6.98 5.04 -6.36
CA GLU A 11 -7.14 5.86 -7.57
C GLU A 11 -6.90 7.35 -7.29
N ASP A 12 -7.46 7.88 -6.21
CA ASP A 12 -7.32 9.30 -5.84
C ASP A 12 -5.85 9.67 -5.59
N TRP A 13 -5.14 8.85 -4.83
CA TRP A 13 -3.72 9.10 -4.57
C TRP A 13 -2.84 8.82 -5.78
N CYS A 14 -3.10 7.76 -6.53
CA CYS A 14 -2.43 7.47 -7.80
C CYS A 14 -2.51 8.68 -8.74
N ARG A 15 -3.71 9.26 -8.86
CA ARG A 15 -3.96 10.46 -9.64
C ARG A 15 -3.31 11.71 -9.06
N GLY A 16 -3.32 11.85 -7.73
CA GLY A 16 -2.75 13.01 -7.04
C GLY A 16 -1.22 13.03 -6.99
N MET A 17 -0.59 11.86 -7.00
CA MET A 17 0.87 11.68 -6.93
C MET A 17 1.51 11.39 -8.29
N GLU A 18 0.70 11.27 -9.35
CA GLU A 18 1.13 10.96 -10.72
C GLU A 18 1.94 9.65 -10.79
N VAL A 19 1.51 8.65 -10.01
CA VAL A 19 2.17 7.34 -9.93
C VAL A 19 1.34 6.29 -10.66
N ASP A 20 1.97 5.22 -11.14
CA ASP A 20 1.23 4.16 -11.85
C ASP A 20 0.41 3.31 -10.86
N ILE A 21 -0.91 3.20 -11.08
CA ILE A 21 -1.77 2.29 -10.29
C ILE A 21 -1.31 0.83 -10.39
N HIS A 22 -0.68 0.45 -11.50
CA HIS A 22 -0.10 -0.88 -11.71
C HIS A 22 1.17 -1.15 -10.90
N ARG A 23 1.85 -0.08 -10.47
CA ARG A 23 3.06 -0.12 -9.62
C ARG A 23 2.76 0.29 -8.19
N SER A 24 1.52 0.68 -7.92
CA SER A 24 1.06 1.15 -6.63
C SER A 24 0.27 0.05 -5.93
N LEU A 25 0.53 -0.10 -4.63
CA LEU A 25 -0.24 -0.98 -3.76
C LEU A 25 -0.83 -0.15 -2.63
N LEU A 26 -2.09 -0.40 -2.32
CA LEU A 26 -2.74 0.15 -1.13
C LEU A 26 -2.79 -0.91 -0.05
N VAL A 27 -2.06 -0.69 1.04
CA VAL A 27 -2.12 -1.55 2.22
C VAL A 27 -3.17 -0.97 3.15
N THR A 28 -4.21 -1.74 3.45
CA THR A 28 -5.33 -1.36 4.32
C THR A 28 -5.50 -2.40 5.43
N GLY A 29 -6.15 -2.03 6.53
CA GLY A 29 -6.37 -2.94 7.66
C GLY A 29 -5.26 -2.92 8.72
N ILE A 30 -4.43 -1.88 8.72
CA ILE A 30 -3.44 -1.65 9.78
C ILE A 30 -4.19 -1.18 11.03
N PRO A 31 -4.19 -1.89 12.16
CA PRO A 31 -4.91 -1.47 13.36
C PRO A 31 -4.34 -0.16 13.93
N GLU A 32 -5.18 0.67 14.57
CA GLU A 32 -4.72 1.91 15.20
C GLU A 32 -3.70 1.67 16.32
N ASP A 33 -3.85 0.55 17.03
CA ASP A 33 -3.04 0.11 18.16
C ASP A 33 -1.59 -0.19 17.77
N CYS A 34 -1.37 -0.58 16.50
CA CYS A 34 -0.02 -0.67 15.96
C CYS A 34 0.58 0.74 15.84
N GLY A 35 1.67 0.96 16.58
CA GLY A 35 2.45 2.20 16.50
C GLY A 35 3.09 2.39 15.12
N GLN A 36 3.54 3.61 14.81
CA GLN A 36 4.19 3.90 13.53
C GLN A 36 5.34 2.94 13.20
N ALA A 37 6.15 2.58 14.21
CA ALA A 37 7.25 1.63 14.08
C ALA A 37 6.78 0.22 13.68
N GLU A 38 5.79 -0.36 14.37
CA GLU A 38 5.27 -1.69 14.02
C GLU A 38 4.64 -1.73 12.64
N ILE A 39 4.00 -0.64 12.22
CA ILE A 39 3.43 -0.52 10.89
C ILE A 39 4.54 -0.53 9.85
N GLU A 40 5.57 0.28 10.05
CA GLU A 40 6.71 0.33 9.13
C GLU A 40 7.46 -1.01 9.11
N GLU A 41 7.61 -1.67 10.25
CA GLU A 41 8.25 -2.98 10.37
C GLU A 41 7.43 -4.08 9.69
N THR A 42 6.10 -4.08 9.88
CA THR A 42 5.19 -5.02 9.21
C THR A 42 5.15 -4.76 7.71
N LEU A 43 5.05 -3.50 7.28
CA LEU A 43 5.15 -3.14 5.87
C LEU A 43 6.50 -3.58 5.31
N ASN A 44 7.60 -3.39 6.05
CA ASN A 44 8.91 -3.83 5.62
C ASN A 44 8.98 -5.35 5.51
N GLY A 45 8.44 -6.11 6.46
CA GLY A 45 8.41 -7.57 6.38
C GLY A 45 7.55 -8.11 5.24
N VAL A 46 6.37 -7.53 5.01
CA VAL A 46 5.44 -7.95 3.94
C VAL A 46 5.95 -7.56 2.56
N LEU A 47 6.61 -6.40 2.45
CA LEU A 47 7.07 -5.84 1.19
C LEU A 47 8.56 -6.11 0.90
N ALA A 48 9.33 -6.57 1.89
CA ALA A 48 10.70 -7.05 1.71
C ALA A 48 10.85 -8.06 0.55
N PRO A 49 9.97 -9.08 0.40
CA PRO A 49 10.07 -9.99 -0.75
C PRO A 49 9.62 -9.37 -2.08
N LEU A 50 8.91 -8.24 -2.05
CA LEU A 50 8.43 -7.55 -3.25
C LEU A 50 9.47 -6.56 -3.82
N GLY A 51 10.56 -6.35 -3.10
CA GLY A 51 11.66 -5.48 -3.52
C GLY A 51 11.63 -4.10 -2.86
N PRO A 52 12.42 -3.15 -3.38
CA PRO A 52 12.58 -1.82 -2.79
C PRO A 52 11.31 -1.00 -3.00
N TYR A 53 10.40 -1.01 -2.03
CA TYR A 53 9.19 -0.21 -2.05
C TYR A 53 9.42 1.19 -1.45
N ARG A 54 8.59 2.15 -1.84
CA ARG A 54 8.60 3.51 -1.31
C ARG A 54 7.21 3.88 -0.82
N VAL A 55 7.10 4.19 0.47
CA VAL A 55 5.85 4.71 1.04
C VAL A 55 5.64 6.12 0.51
N LEU A 56 4.59 6.28 -0.29
CA LEU A 56 4.22 7.54 -0.90
C LEU A 56 3.30 8.35 -0.01
N ASN A 57 2.31 7.69 0.59
CA ASN A 57 1.32 8.34 1.42
C ASN A 57 0.83 7.42 2.54
N LYS A 58 0.37 7.99 3.65
CA LYS A 58 -0.24 7.26 4.75
C LYS A 58 -1.40 8.08 5.31
N ILE A 59 -2.59 7.48 5.41
CA ILE A 59 -3.72 8.09 6.11
C ILE A 59 -4.23 7.21 7.23
N PHE A 60 -4.84 7.86 8.19
CA PHE A 60 -5.60 7.20 9.22
C PHE A 60 -7.09 7.30 8.91
N VAL A 61 -7.72 6.16 8.66
CA VAL A 61 -9.15 6.04 8.40
C VAL A 61 -9.86 5.93 9.75
N ARG A 62 -10.24 7.08 10.30
CA ARG A 62 -10.92 7.18 11.60
C ARG A 62 -12.25 6.44 11.65
N GLU A 63 -12.93 6.32 10.52
CA GLU A 63 -14.21 5.60 10.43
C GLU A 63 -14.08 4.12 10.80
N GLU A 64 -12.91 3.54 10.57
CA GLU A 64 -12.67 2.11 10.80
C GLU A 64 -11.55 1.85 11.81
N ASN A 65 -10.98 2.92 12.39
CA ASN A 65 -9.82 2.87 13.27
C ASN A 65 -8.65 2.06 12.69
N VAL A 66 -8.48 2.16 11.37
CA VAL A 66 -7.38 1.52 10.65
C VAL A 66 -6.57 2.55 9.90
N LYS A 67 -5.30 2.25 9.65
CA LYS A 67 -4.42 3.03 8.79
C LYS A 67 -4.39 2.41 7.40
N ALA A 68 -4.20 3.26 6.42
CA ALA A 68 -3.98 2.89 5.04
C ALA A 68 -2.68 3.54 4.56
N ALA A 69 -1.85 2.78 3.86
CA ALA A 69 -0.59 3.26 3.32
C ALA A 69 -0.54 2.99 1.80
N LEU A 70 -0.18 4.03 1.04
CA LEU A 70 0.20 3.90 -0.34
C LEU A 70 1.67 3.63 -0.42
N ILE A 71 2.00 2.61 -1.18
CA ILE A 71 3.37 2.28 -1.53
C ILE A 71 3.46 2.21 -3.04
N GLU A 72 4.56 2.71 -3.57
CA GLU A 72 4.97 2.49 -4.95
C GLU A 72 6.14 1.51 -4.96
N ASN A 73 6.07 0.56 -5.87
CA ASN A 73 7.18 -0.32 -6.18
C ASN A 73 7.78 0.11 -7.54
N PRO A 74 9.02 0.60 -7.58
CA PRO A 74 9.70 0.96 -8.83
C PRO A 74 9.99 -0.28 -9.67
N GLU A 75 10.18 -1.44 -9.04
CA GLU A 75 10.22 -2.72 -9.73
C GLU A 75 8.79 -3.15 -10.05
N ARG A 76 8.50 -3.38 -11.33
CA ARG A 76 7.24 -3.98 -11.74
C ARG A 76 7.09 -5.25 -10.90
N PHE A 77 5.92 -5.50 -10.34
CA PHE A 77 5.64 -6.82 -9.80
C PHE A 77 5.69 -7.78 -10.99
N ASP A 78 6.86 -8.35 -11.24
CA ASP A 78 7.01 -9.58 -12.00
C ASP A 78 6.36 -10.67 -11.13
N LEU A 79 5.03 -10.60 -11.02
CA LEU A 79 4.17 -11.73 -10.68
C LEU A 79 4.43 -12.72 -11.81
N GLY A 80 5.47 -13.54 -11.62
CA GLY A 80 6.17 -14.25 -12.67
C GLY A 80 5.26 -14.61 -13.83
N ASP A 81 5.51 -13.98 -14.98
CA ASP A 81 5.30 -14.64 -16.25
C ASP A 81 6.22 -15.88 -16.18
N HIS A 82 5.69 -16.97 -15.64
CA HIS A 82 6.36 -18.25 -15.60
C HIS A 82 5.99 -18.92 -16.92
N PRO A 83 6.89 -18.96 -17.91
CA PRO A 83 6.62 -19.67 -19.14
C PRO A 83 6.60 -21.17 -18.82
N TYR A 84 5.40 -21.76 -18.79
CA TYR A 84 5.20 -23.18 -19.05
C TYR A 84 4.80 -23.36 -20.52
#